data_AF-A0A7V9HLV1-F1
#
_entry.id   AF-A0A7V9HLV1-F1
#
_cell.length_a   1.000
_cell.length_b   1.000
_cell.length_c   1.000
_cell.angle_alpha   90.00
_cell.angle_beta   90.00
_cell.angle_gamma   90.00
#
_symmetry.space_group_name_H-M   'P 1'
#
loop_
_entity.id
_entity.type
_entity.pdbx_description
1 polymer ?
#
loop_
_entity_poly.entity_id
_entity_poly.type
_entity_poly.pdbx_seq_one_letter_code
_entity_poly.pdbx_strand_id
1 'polypeptide(L)'
;MPSFAMSVPHQLPPDEALRRIQGLLGDLKQQYGDQVSDLKESWTGNDGEFSLTAMGLRLSGTLSVLPGEVKLNGNIPFAAVPFRGQIEQMIRERAETLLA
;
A
#
# COMPACT_ATOMS: atom_id res chain seq x y z
N MET A 1 -8.70 15.63 -1.66
CA MET A 1 -7.60 14.80 -2.18
C MET A 1 -8.22 13.71 -3.04
N PRO A 2 -7.73 13.48 -4.26
CA PRO A 2 -8.12 12.33 -5.06
C PRO A 2 -7.78 11.04 -4.30
N SER A 3 -8.71 10.09 -4.33
CA SER A 3 -8.51 8.76 -3.78
C SER A 3 -8.60 7.70 -4.88
N PHE A 4 -7.93 6.58 -4.66
CA PHE A 4 -8.05 5.36 -5.44
C PHE A 4 -8.33 4.19 -4.50
N ALA A 5 -9.07 3.21 -5.01
CA ALA A 5 -9.45 2.02 -4.27
C ALA A 5 -9.19 0.81 -5.15
N MET A 6 -8.60 -0.24 -4.58
CA MET A 6 -8.38 -1.49 -5.29
C MET A 6 -8.52 -2.69 -4.36
N SER A 7 -8.78 -3.84 -4.96
CA SER A 7 -8.88 -5.12 -4.27
C SER A 7 -7.98 -6.11 -4.99
N VAL A 8 -7.18 -6.83 -4.20
CA VAL A 8 -6.24 -7.84 -4.69
C VAL A 8 -6.61 -9.17 -4.06
N PRO A 9 -7.09 -10.15 -4.85
CA PRO A 9 -7.45 -11.46 -4.32
C PRO A 9 -6.21 -12.24 -3.89
N HIS A 10 -6.34 -13.06 -2.84
CA HIS A 10 -5.29 -13.98 -2.38
C HIS A 10 -5.89 -15.28 -1.86
N GLN A 11 -5.07 -16.31 -1.71
CA GLN A 11 -5.49 -17.60 -1.11
C GLN A 11 -4.81 -17.87 0.24
N LEU A 12 -4.04 -16.89 0.73
CA LEU A 12 -3.30 -17.00 1.99
C LEU A 12 -4.22 -16.89 3.21
N PRO A 13 -3.89 -17.55 4.33
CA PRO A 13 -4.49 -17.28 5.63
C PRO A 13 -4.37 -15.79 6.01
N PRO A 14 -5.34 -15.20 6.73
CA PRO A 14 -5.31 -13.78 7.09
C PRO A 14 -4.03 -13.33 7.80
N ASP A 15 -3.51 -14.14 8.74
CA ASP A 15 -2.29 -13.83 9.49
C ASP A 15 -1.04 -13.77 8.59
N GLU A 16 -0.97 -14.65 7.59
CA GLU A 16 0.14 -14.69 6.63
C GLU A 16 0.05 -13.52 5.65
N ALA A 17 -1.15 -13.24 5.13
CA ALA A 17 -1.39 -12.08 4.28
C ALA A 17 -1.02 -10.78 5.00
N LEU A 18 -1.42 -10.64 6.27
CA LEU A 18 -1.07 -9.48 7.10
C LEU A 18 0.45 -9.31 7.24
N ARG A 19 1.17 -10.38 7.57
CA ARG A 19 2.64 -10.36 7.69
C ARG A 19 3.32 -9.96 6.39
N ARG A 20 2.87 -10.49 5.25
CA ARG A 20 3.45 -10.15 3.94
C ARG A 20 3.19 -8.69 3.56
N ILE A 21 2.00 -8.16 3.85
CA ILE A 21 1.71 -6.74 3.59
C ILE A 21 2.50 -5.82 4.52
N GLN A 22 2.65 -6.17 5.80
CA GLN A 22 3.54 -5.43 6.71
C GLN A 22 4.99 -5.41 6.20
N GLY A 23 5.45 -6.55 5.67
CA GLY A 23 6.75 -6.65 5.01
C GLY A 23 6.86 -5.74 3.77
N LEU A 24 5.82 -5.67 2.94
CA LEU A 24 5.79 -4.84 1.72
C LEU A 24 6.19 -3.39 2.01
N LEU A 25 5.60 -2.78 3.03
CA LEU A 25 5.82 -1.37 3.34
C LEU A 25 7.25 -1.13 3.83
N GLY A 26 7.79 -2.04 4.64
CA GLY A 26 9.21 -2.04 5.03
C GLY A 26 10.15 -2.17 3.82
N ASP A 27 9.84 -3.07 2.90
CA ASP A 27 10.61 -3.30 1.67
C ASP A 27 10.58 -2.08 0.74
N LEU A 28 9.45 -1.37 0.65
CA LEU A 28 9.35 -0.12 -0.13
C LEU A 28 10.36 0.92 0.35
N LYS A 29 10.54 1.07 1.66
CA LYS A 29 11.54 1.99 2.21
C LYS A 29 12.96 1.55 1.85
N GLN A 30 13.24 0.25 1.90
CA GLN A 30 14.57 -0.27 1.53
C GLN A 30 14.87 -0.13 0.04
N GLN A 31 13.88 -0.40 -0.81
CA GLN A 31 14.07 -0.43 -2.26
C GLN A 31 14.06 0.95 -2.90
N TYR A 32 13.19 1.84 -2.42
CA TYR A 32 13.09 3.20 -2.95
C TYR A 32 13.93 4.21 -2.15
N GLY A 33 14.55 3.78 -1.05
CA GLY A 33 15.61 4.51 -0.34
C GLY A 33 15.34 6.00 -0.18
N ASP A 34 16.18 6.83 -0.78
CA ASP A 34 16.12 8.29 -0.72
C ASP A 34 14.85 8.90 -1.37
N GLN A 35 14.12 8.13 -2.17
CA GLN A 35 12.88 8.59 -2.80
C GLN A 35 11.66 8.46 -1.87
N VAL A 36 11.74 7.62 -0.83
CA VAL A 36 10.64 7.37 0.12
C VAL A 36 11.08 7.72 1.53
N SER A 37 10.45 8.75 2.11
CA SER A 37 10.65 9.18 3.50
C SER A 37 9.35 9.10 4.30
N ASP A 38 9.45 9.34 5.61
CA ASP A 38 8.29 9.50 6.51
C ASP A 38 7.28 8.33 6.47
N LEU A 39 7.77 7.12 6.18
CA LEU A 39 6.95 5.91 6.24
C LEU A 39 6.46 5.74 7.68
N LYS A 40 5.15 5.78 7.84
CA LYS A 40 4.42 5.49 9.07
C LYS A 40 3.37 4.46 8.78
N GLU A 41 3.24 3.53 9.70
CA GLU A 41 2.29 2.44 9.63
C GLU A 41 1.62 2.30 10.99
N SER A 42 0.32 2.06 10.98
CA SER A 42 -0.47 1.81 12.17
C SER A 42 -1.42 0.68 11.89
N TRP A 43 -1.21 -0.45 12.56
CA TRP A 43 -1.99 -1.67 12.37
C TRP A 43 -2.93 -1.90 13.56
N THR A 44 -4.20 -2.17 13.29
CA THR A 44 -5.24 -2.52 14.27
C THR A 44 -5.93 -3.80 13.81
N GLY A 45 -5.49 -4.94 14.34
CA GLY A 45 -5.98 -6.25 13.88
C GLY A 45 -5.58 -6.49 12.42
N ASN A 46 -6.58 -6.62 11.54
CA ASN A 46 -6.38 -6.86 10.10
C ASN A 46 -6.42 -5.58 9.26
N ASP A 47 -6.70 -4.45 9.88
CA ASP A 47 -6.73 -3.13 9.23
C ASP A 47 -5.43 -2.38 9.52
N GLY A 48 -4.92 -1.69 8.52
CA GLY A 48 -3.70 -0.91 8.57
C GLY A 48 -3.89 0.45 7.94
N GLU A 49 -3.36 1.47 8.57
CA GLU A 49 -3.17 2.79 7.97
C GLU A 49 -1.70 2.97 7.65
N PHE A 50 -1.42 3.54 6.48
CA PHE A 50 -0.07 3.86 6.07
C PHE A 50 0.02 5.30 5.58
N SER A 51 1.17 5.92 5.78
CA SER A 51 1.52 7.18 5.13
C SER A 51 3.00 7.23 4.82
N LEU A 52 3.35 7.76 3.66
CA LEU A 52 4.73 7.90 3.22
C LEU A 52 4.87 9.17 2.37
N THR A 53 6.08 9.68 2.26
CA THR A 53 6.41 10.77 1.35
C THR A 53 7.25 10.20 0.23
N ALA A 54 6.72 10.18 -1.00
CA ALA A 54 7.45 9.75 -2.18
C ALA A 54 7.78 10.96 -3.07
N MET A 55 9.05 11.18 -3.39
CA MET A 55 9.48 12.31 -4.23
C MET A 55 8.96 13.69 -3.74
N GLY A 56 8.85 13.88 -2.43
CA GLY A 56 8.30 15.11 -1.82
C GLY A 56 6.77 15.20 -1.81
N LEU A 57 6.07 14.17 -2.31
CA LEU A 57 4.61 14.09 -2.31
C LEU A 57 4.13 13.12 -1.24
N ARG A 58 3.31 13.61 -0.31
CA ARG A 58 2.75 12.79 0.77
C ARG A 58 1.60 11.93 0.23
N LEU A 59 1.78 10.63 0.34
CA LEU A 59 0.80 9.60 0.06
C LEU A 59 0.33 9.00 1.39
N SER A 60 -0.95 8.66 1.48
CA SER A 60 -1.52 8.04 2.68
C SER A 60 -2.68 7.17 2.30
N GLY A 61 -2.92 6.09 3.02
CA GLY A 61 -4.01 5.19 2.70
C GLY A 61 -4.36 4.27 3.84
N THR A 62 -5.41 3.50 3.62
CA THR A 62 -5.81 2.40 4.49
C THR A 62 -5.76 1.09 3.71
N LEU A 63 -5.56 0.01 4.43
CA LEU A 63 -5.51 -1.34 3.93
C LEU A 63 -6.28 -2.24 4.88
N SER A 64 -7.09 -3.13 4.34
CA SER A 64 -7.85 -4.11 5.09
C SER A 64 -7.54 -5.49 4.53
N VAL A 65 -6.97 -6.36 5.36
CA VAL A 65 -6.70 -7.76 5.03
C VAL A 65 -7.94 -8.58 5.36
N LEU A 66 -8.68 -9.00 4.33
CA LEU A 66 -9.86 -9.84 4.47
C LEU A 66 -9.52 -11.28 4.10
N PRO A 67 -10.35 -12.26 4.52
CA PRO A 67 -10.20 -13.62 4.03
C PRO A 67 -10.42 -13.68 2.51
N GLY A 68 -9.34 -13.93 1.77
CA GLY A 68 -9.37 -14.13 0.32
C GLY A 68 -9.12 -12.86 -0.52
N GLU A 69 -9.04 -11.68 0.10
CA GLU A 69 -8.73 -10.44 -0.59
C GLU A 69 -8.12 -9.39 0.34
N VAL A 70 -7.25 -8.55 -0.22
CA VAL A 70 -6.77 -7.34 0.44
C VAL A 70 -7.41 -6.13 -0.24
N LYS A 71 -8.05 -5.27 0.54
CA LYS A 71 -8.59 -3.99 0.07
C LYS A 71 -7.63 -2.87 0.41
N LEU A 72 -7.31 -2.03 -0.55
CA LEU A 72 -6.41 -0.88 -0.37
C LEU A 72 -7.11 0.38 -0.87
N ASN A 73 -7.13 1.41 -0.02
CA ASN A 73 -7.63 2.74 -0.35
C ASN A 73 -6.49 3.75 -0.17
N GLY A 74 -6.03 4.36 -1.24
CA GLY A 74 -4.96 5.34 -1.21
C GLY A 74 -5.46 6.74 -1.54
N ASN A 75 -4.98 7.72 -0.80
CA ASN A 75 -5.16 9.15 -1.04
C ASN A 75 -3.86 9.72 -1.59
N ILE A 76 -3.97 10.44 -2.70
CA ILE A 76 -2.85 11.09 -3.36
C ILE A 76 -3.04 12.60 -3.37
N PRO A 77 -1.96 13.40 -3.35
CA PRO A 77 -2.06 14.84 -3.50
C PRO A 77 -2.47 15.18 -4.94
N PHE A 78 -3.11 16.33 -5.14
CA PHE A 78 -3.54 16.76 -6.48
C PHE A 78 -2.39 16.83 -7.49
N ALA A 79 -1.19 17.19 -7.04
CA ALA A 79 0.02 17.20 -7.86
C ALA A 79 0.39 15.80 -8.41
N ALA A 80 -0.03 14.72 -7.76
CA ALA A 80 0.23 13.34 -8.16
C ALA A 80 -0.86 12.74 -9.08
N VAL A 81 -1.94 13.46 -9.36
CA VAL A 81 -3.08 12.96 -10.16
C VAL A 81 -2.68 12.41 -11.53
N PRO A 82 -1.78 13.05 -12.31
CA PRO A 82 -1.34 12.50 -13.59
C PRO A 82 -0.68 11.12 -13.47
N PHE A 83 -0.09 10.82 -12.31
CA PHE A 83 0.59 9.57 -12.01
C PHE A 83 -0.30 8.55 -11.30
N ARG A 84 -1.57 8.88 -11.01
CA ARG A 84 -2.50 8.01 -10.27
C ARG A 84 -2.53 6.58 -10.83
N GLY A 85 -2.67 6.43 -12.14
CA GLY A 85 -2.76 5.12 -12.78
C GLY A 85 -1.48 4.31 -12.62
N GLN A 86 -0.31 4.93 -12.76
CA GLN A 86 0.98 4.27 -12.53
C GLN A 86 1.18 3.88 -11.06
N ILE A 87 0.79 4.74 -10.13
CA ILE A 87 0.86 4.45 -8.69
C ILE A 87 -0.05 3.27 -8.35
N GLU A 88 -1.30 3.29 -8.82
CA GLU A 88 -2.25 2.20 -8.61
C GLU A 88 -1.73 0.87 -9.19
N GLN A 89 -1.24 0.90 -10.42
CA GLN A 89 -0.67 -0.28 -11.09
C GLN A 89 0.55 -0.81 -10.35
N MET A 90 1.49 0.05 -9.97
CA MET A 90 2.70 -0.34 -9.25
C MET A 90 2.36 -1.00 -7.90
N ILE A 91 1.46 -0.39 -7.13
CA ILE A 91 1.06 -0.96 -5.83
C ILE A 91 0.30 -2.28 -6.04
N ARG A 92 -0.56 -2.37 -7.06
CA ARG A 92 -1.25 -3.62 -7.43
C ARG A 92 -0.26 -4.74 -7.75
N GLU A 93 0.66 -4.50 -8.67
CA GLU A 93 1.65 -5.51 -9.09
C GLU A 93 2.50 -6.00 -7.90
N ARG A 94 2.85 -5.10 -6.98
CA ARG A 94 3.57 -5.45 -5.74
C ARG A 94 2.73 -6.27 -4.79
N ALA A 95 1.48 -5.88 -4.56
CA ALA A 95 0.57 -6.63 -3.72
C ALA A 95 0.31 -8.02 -4.30
N GLU A 96 0.07 -8.14 -5.61
CA GLU A 96 -0.11 -9.42 -6.30
C GLU A 96 1.14 -10.31 -6.19
N THR A 97 2.33 -9.75 -6.36
CA THR A 97 3.59 -10.50 -6.24
C THR A 97 3.78 -11.06 -4.83
N LEU A 98 3.43 -10.30 -3.79
CA LEU A 98 3.59 -10.76 -2.41
C LEU A 98 2.45 -11.67 -1.94
N LEU A 99 1.25 -11.52 -2.50
CA LEU A 99 0.07 -12.31 -2.13
C LEU A 99 -0.11 -13.57 -3.00
N ALA A 100 0.76 -13.78 -3.98
CA ALA A 100 0.88 -15.00 -4.77
C ALA A 100 1.30 -16.23 -3.94
#